data_AF-A0A976KZH0-F1
#
_entry.id   AF-A0A976KZH0-F1
#
_cell.length_a   1.000
_cell.length_b   1.000
_cell.length_c   1.000
_cell.angle_alpha   90.00
_cell.angle_beta   90.00
_cell.angle_gamma   90.00
#
_symmetry.space_group_name_H-M   'P 1'
#
loop_
_entity.id
_entity.type
_entity.pdbx_description
1 polymer ?
#
loop_
_entity_poly.entity_id
_entity_poly.type
_entity_poly.pdbx_seq_one_letter_code
_entity_poly.pdbx_strand_id
1 'polypeptide(L)'
;MKATILSLFTALTIVFGLAWVIQGNDFFMYKVFAPKYEQVRRETFEQSKAYNQGMIQELQNMQFQYLQANPEQQQALAFIILHRVADFDVNKLPADLRGFIEQLKRDQSSSQY
;
A
#
# COMPACT_ATOMS: atom_id res chain seq x y z
N MET A 1 -35.97 -53.18 -17.64
CA MET A 1 -35.08 -53.30 -16.46
C MET A 1 -33.60 -53.13 -16.81
N LYS A 2 -33.04 -53.81 -17.83
CA LYS A 2 -31.63 -53.61 -18.24
C LYS A 2 -31.34 -52.22 -18.83
N ALA A 3 -32.22 -51.69 -19.68
CA ALA A 3 -32.06 -50.37 -20.30
C ALA A 3 -32.11 -49.21 -19.29
N THR A 4 -32.98 -49.31 -18.27
CA THR A 4 -33.09 -48.33 -17.18
C THR A 4 -31.87 -48.31 -16.26
N ILE A 5 -31.25 -49.48 -16.02
CA ILE A 5 -30.00 -49.57 -15.25
C ILE A 5 -28.84 -48.98 -16.06
N LEU A 6 -28.77 -49.26 -17.36
CA LEU A 6 -27.74 -48.71 -18.24
C LEU A 6 -27.82 -47.18 -18.33
N SER A 7 -29.02 -46.62 -18.53
CA SER A 7 -29.21 -45.16 -18.57
C SER A 7 -28.84 -44.47 -17.26
N LEU A 8 -29.15 -45.12 -16.11
CA LEU A 8 -28.78 -44.58 -14.80
C LEU A 8 -27.26 -44.55 -14.63
N PHE A 9 -26.57 -45.62 -15.06
CA PHE A 9 -25.12 -45.70 -15.00
C PHE A 9 -24.45 -44.65 -15.88
N THR A 10 -24.94 -44.48 -17.12
CA THR A 10 -24.45 -43.44 -18.04
C THR A 10 -24.65 -42.03 -17.46
N ALA A 11 -25.83 -41.74 -16.90
CA ALA A 11 -26.09 -40.45 -16.27
C ALA A 11 -25.14 -40.19 -15.09
N LEU A 12 -24.88 -41.21 -14.26
CA LEU A 12 -23.96 -41.10 -13.13
C LEU A 12 -22.52 -40.81 -13.60
N THR A 13 -22.05 -41.52 -14.63
CA THR A 13 -20.70 -41.29 -15.21
C THR A 13 -20.56 -39.88 -15.78
N ILE A 14 -21.60 -39.35 -16.42
CA ILE A 14 -21.58 -37.98 -16.95
C ILE A 14 -21.51 -36.97 -15.80
N VAL A 15 -22.29 -37.13 -14.73
CA VAL A 15 -22.26 -36.22 -13.58
C VAL A 15 -20.89 -36.24 -12.88
N PHE A 16 -20.31 -37.42 -12.68
CA PHE A 16 -18.97 -37.55 -12.09
C PHE A 16 -17.87 -36.96 -13.00
N GLY A 17 -17.97 -37.18 -14.32
CA GLY A 17 -17.04 -36.59 -15.28
C GLY A 17 -17.09 -35.07 -15.30
N LEU A 18 -18.30 -34.49 -15.26
CA LEU A 18 -18.48 -33.03 -15.18
C LEU A 18 -17.95 -32.46 -13.87
N ALA A 19 -18.24 -33.11 -12.73
CA ALA A 19 -17.73 -32.67 -11.43
C ALA A 19 -16.19 -32.68 -11.39
N TRP A 20 -15.56 -33.69 -11.99
CA TRP A 20 -14.10 -33.79 -12.08
C TRP A 20 -13.49 -32.68 -12.94
N VAL A 21 -14.10 -32.35 -14.08
CA VAL A 21 -13.65 -31.24 -14.94
C VAL A 21 -13.77 -29.89 -14.23
N ILE A 22 -14.88 -29.65 -13.51
CA ILE A 22 -15.09 -28.40 -12.77
C ILE A 22 -14.05 -28.26 -11.65
N GLN A 23 -13.89 -29.30 -10.82
CA GLN A 23 -12.90 -29.27 -9.73
C GLN A 23 -11.45 -29.17 -10.23
N GLY A 24 -11.11 -29.87 -11.33
CA GLY A 24 -9.78 -29.80 -11.93
C GLY A 24 -9.47 -28.41 -12.48
N ASN A 25 -10.46 -27.76 -13.10
CA ASN A 25 -10.33 -26.39 -13.59
C ASN A 25 -10.13 -25.38 -12.46
N ASP A 26 -10.89 -25.50 -11.36
CA ASP A 26 -10.75 -24.63 -10.18
C ASP A 26 -9.36 -24.78 -9.54
N PHE A 27 -8.84 -26.00 -9.43
CA PHE A 27 -7.50 -26.24 -8.90
C PHE A 27 -6.40 -25.62 -9.79
N PHE A 28 -6.55 -25.73 -11.12
CA PHE A 28 -5.60 -25.14 -12.06
C PHE A 28 -5.65 -23.61 -12.02
N MET A 29 -6.85 -23.02 -12.00
CA MET A 29 -7.06 -21.58 -11.83
C MET A 29 -6.43 -21.09 -10.51
N TYR A 30 -6.71 -21.75 -9.39
CA TYR A 30 -6.12 -21.38 -8.10
C TYR A 30 -4.58 -21.42 -8.16
N LYS A 31 -3.98 -22.48 -8.69
CA LYS A 31 -2.51 -22.59 -8.78
C LYS A 31 -1.87 -21.49 -9.64
N VAL A 32 -2.55 -21.02 -10.69
CA VAL A 32 -2.04 -19.96 -11.58
C VAL A 32 -2.29 -18.56 -11.02
N PHE A 33 -3.42 -18.32 -10.37
CA PHE A 33 -3.82 -17.00 -9.90
C PHE A 33 -3.39 -16.71 -8.45
N ALA A 34 -3.35 -17.72 -7.57
CA ALA A 34 -2.88 -17.56 -6.19
C ALA A 34 -1.50 -16.88 -6.07
N PRO A 35 -0.45 -17.26 -6.84
CA PRO A 35 0.83 -16.58 -6.75
C PRO A 35 0.74 -15.11 -7.22
N LYS A 36 -0.10 -14.81 -8.21
CA LYS A 36 -0.29 -13.43 -8.70
C LYS A 36 -0.96 -12.55 -7.65
N TYR A 37 -1.97 -13.05 -6.93
CA TYR A 37 -2.60 -12.31 -5.85
C TYR A 37 -1.62 -12.01 -4.72
N GLU A 38 -0.81 -12.99 -4.33
CA GLU A 38 0.19 -12.80 -3.27
C GLU A 38 1.32 -11.86 -3.71
N GLN A 39 1.72 -11.91 -4.98
CA GLN A 39 2.69 -10.98 -5.56
C GLN A 39 2.17 -9.54 -5.55
N VAL A 40 0.95 -9.28 -6.04
CA VAL A 40 0.35 -7.93 -6.02
C VAL A 40 0.22 -7.40 -4.59
N ARG A 41 -0.18 -8.27 -3.65
CA ARG A 41 -0.23 -7.93 -2.24
C ARG A 41 1.15 -7.50 -1.72
N ARG A 42 2.21 -8.26 -2.01
CA ARG A 42 3.58 -7.90 -1.61
C ARG A 42 4.05 -6.61 -2.27
N GLU A 43 3.87 -6.47 -3.58
CA GLU A 43 4.26 -5.29 -4.34
C GLU A 43 3.58 -4.02 -3.79
N THR A 44 2.29 -4.08 -3.50
CA THR A 44 1.56 -2.94 -2.91
C THR A 44 2.05 -2.60 -1.50
N PHE A 45 2.39 -3.60 -0.67
CA PHE A 45 3.03 -3.38 0.62
C PHE A 45 4.43 -2.75 0.48
N GLU A 46 5.25 -3.27 -0.43
CA GLU A 46 6.61 -2.78 -0.68
C GLU A 46 6.59 -1.36 -1.25
N GLN A 47 5.70 -1.06 -2.19
CA GLN A 47 5.50 0.29 -2.73
C GLN A 47 5.08 1.26 -1.63
N SER A 48 4.13 0.86 -0.77
CA SER A 48 3.70 1.69 0.36
C SER A 48 4.84 1.95 1.34
N LYS A 49 5.67 0.93 1.62
CA LYS A 49 6.84 1.06 2.49
C LYS A 49 7.91 1.96 1.86
N ALA A 50 8.21 1.77 0.57
CA ALA A 50 9.17 2.57 -0.18
C ALA A 50 8.72 4.04 -0.25
N TYR A 51 7.42 4.28 -0.47
CA TYR A 51 6.83 5.61 -0.44
C TYR A 51 7.03 6.29 0.92
N ASN A 52 6.68 5.62 2.02
CA ASN A 52 6.87 6.17 3.37
C ASN A 52 8.36 6.46 3.65
N GLN A 53 9.24 5.53 3.29
CA GLN A 53 10.68 5.69 3.50
C GLN A 53 11.25 6.87 2.68
N GLY A 54 10.83 7.00 1.42
CA GLY A 54 11.23 8.12 0.56
C GLY A 54 10.75 9.46 1.10
N MET A 55 9.51 9.53 1.59
CA MET A 55 8.96 10.74 2.21
C MET A 55 9.74 11.12 3.47
N ILE A 56 10.07 10.16 4.33
CA ILE A 56 10.89 10.39 5.53
C ILE A 56 12.26 10.94 5.16
N GLN A 57 12.93 10.32 4.18
CA GLN A 57 14.26 10.77 3.73
C GLN A 57 14.21 12.18 3.14
N GLU A 58 13.18 12.50 2.37
CA GLU A 58 13.01 13.82 1.80
C GLU A 58 12.76 14.88 2.89
N LEU A 59 11.93 14.56 3.89
CA LEU A 59 11.68 15.43 5.04
C LEU A 59 12.94 15.66 5.88
N GLN A 60 13.76 14.64 6.07
CA GLN A 60 15.07 14.78 6.71
C GLN A 60 15.98 15.71 5.92
N ASN A 61 16.08 15.53 4.60
CA ASN A 61 16.88 16.39 3.75
C ASN A 61 16.41 17.86 3.80
N MET A 62 15.10 18.10 3.78
CA MET A 62 14.55 19.45 3.92
C MET A 62 14.79 20.03 5.33
N GLN A 63 14.74 19.21 6.38
CA GLN A 63 15.11 19.63 7.73
C GLN A 63 16.58 20.08 7.78
N PHE A 64 17.50 19.31 7.18
CA PHE A 64 18.91 19.72 7.09
C PHE A 64 19.08 21.03 6.32
N GLN A 65 18.36 21.21 5.21
CA GLN A 65 18.37 22.47 4.46
C GLN A 65 17.82 23.63 5.27
N TYR A 66 16.73 23.43 6.02
CA TYR A 66 16.15 24.43 6.90
C TYR A 66 17.15 24.90 7.96
N LEU A 67 17.87 23.97 8.59
CA LEU A 67 18.87 24.29 9.60
C LEU A 67 20.08 25.06 9.06
N GLN A 68 20.41 24.90 7.77
CA GLN A 68 21.52 25.58 7.11
C GLN A 68 21.11 26.87 6.38
N ALA A 69 19.81 27.09 6.21
CA ALA A 69 19.26 28.19 5.44
C ALA A 69 19.31 29.53 6.20
N ASN A 70 19.37 30.62 5.43
CA ASN A 70 19.24 31.97 5.98
C ASN A 70 17.80 32.22 6.49
N PRO A 71 17.55 33.21 7.36
CA PRO A 71 16.22 33.46 7.94
C PRO A 71 15.08 33.64 6.91
N GLU A 72 15.34 34.33 5.80
CA GLU A 72 14.35 34.48 4.71
C GLU A 72 14.05 33.14 4.01
N GLN A 73 15.07 32.32 3.79
CA GLN A 73 14.93 31.00 3.16
C GLN A 73 14.27 29.99 4.10
N GLN A 74 14.51 30.11 5.41
CA GLN A 74 13.87 29.28 6.43
C GLN A 74 12.35 29.42 6.39
N GLN A 75 11.81 30.64 6.28
CA GLN A 75 10.36 30.82 6.21
C GLN A 75 9.74 30.15 4.97
N ALA A 76 10.38 30.29 3.81
CA ALA A 76 9.92 29.63 2.59
C ALA A 76 10.00 28.10 2.70
N LEU A 77 11.10 27.57 3.23
CA LEU A 77 11.27 26.13 3.47
C LEU A 77 10.26 25.60 4.48
N ALA A 78 9.99 26.33 5.56
CA ALA A 78 8.97 25.95 6.54
C ALA A 78 7.59 25.79 5.88
N PHE A 79 7.20 26.76 5.04
CA PHE A 79 5.93 26.69 4.30
C PHE A 79 5.87 25.47 3.38
N ILE A 80 6.94 25.21 2.62
CA ILE A 80 7.03 24.06 1.71
C ILE A 80 6.94 22.74 2.49
N ILE A 81 7.69 22.63 3.59
CA ILE A 81 7.71 21.43 4.44
C ILE A 81 6.32 21.17 5.03
N LEU A 82 5.67 22.20 5.57
CA LEU A 82 4.34 22.06 6.17
C LEU A 82 3.26 21.72 5.13
N HIS A 83 3.32 22.32 3.94
CA HIS A 83 2.42 22.00 2.85
C HIS A 83 2.58 20.53 2.41
N ARG A 84 3.82 20.06 2.28
CA ARG A 84 4.10 18.67 1.88
C ARG A 84 3.66 17.64 2.91
N VAL A 85 3.75 17.96 4.20
CA VAL A 85 3.30 17.05 5.27
C VAL A 85 1.78 17.10 5.46
N ALA A 86 1.07 18.07 4.88
CA ALA A 86 -0.39 18.20 5.04
C ALA A 86 -1.16 16.96 4.57
N ASP A 87 -0.71 16.33 3.49
CA ASP A 87 -1.32 15.13 2.90
C ASP A 87 -0.73 13.81 3.44
N PHE A 88 0.25 13.88 4.35
CA PHE A 88 0.94 12.71 4.90
C PHE A 88 0.48 12.38 6.32
N ASP A 89 0.33 11.09 6.62
CA ASP A 89 -0.03 10.64 7.96
C ASP A 89 1.13 10.86 8.94
N VAL A 90 0.94 11.83 9.85
CA VAL A 90 1.93 12.22 10.87
C VAL A 90 2.33 11.04 11.75
N ASN A 91 1.47 10.04 11.95
CA ASN A 91 1.79 8.86 12.77
C ASN A 91 2.86 7.97 12.14
N LYS A 92 3.07 8.07 10.82
CA LYS A 92 4.13 7.35 10.09
C LYS A 92 5.48 8.05 10.17
N LEU A 93 5.54 9.27 10.68
CA LEU A 93 6.80 10.00 10.85
C LEU A 93 7.55 9.55 12.12
N PRO A 94 8.88 9.40 12.05
CA PRO A 94 9.74 9.28 13.22
C PRO A 94 9.49 10.40 14.25
N ALA A 95 9.71 10.11 15.54
CA ALA A 95 9.48 11.07 16.63
C ALA A 95 10.21 12.41 16.41
N ASP A 96 11.45 12.36 15.92
CA ASP A 96 12.29 13.53 15.68
C ASP A 96 11.67 14.47 14.63
N LEU A 97 11.20 13.91 13.51
CA LEU A 97 10.54 14.68 12.45
C LEU A 97 9.18 15.21 12.91
N ARG A 98 8.43 14.45 13.71
CA ARG A 98 7.17 14.94 14.30
C ARG A 98 7.41 16.16 15.17
N GLY A 99 8.41 16.11 16.06
CA GLY A 99 8.78 17.25 16.90
C GLY A 99 9.17 18.47 16.08
N PHE A 100 9.95 18.27 15.00
CA PHE A 100 10.31 19.34 14.07
C PHE A 100 9.10 19.97 13.37
N ILE A 101 8.18 19.16 12.84
CA ILE A 101 6.96 19.66 12.18
C ILE A 101 6.06 20.41 13.17
N GLU A 102 5.91 19.90 14.39
CA GLU A 102 5.14 20.58 15.43
C GLU A 102 5.76 21.92 15.82
N GLN A 103 7.10 21.99 15.88
CA GLN A 103 7.81 23.24 16.08
C GLN A 103 7.54 24.23 14.94
N LEU A 104 7.70 23.81 13.68
CA LEU A 104 7.42 24.66 12.53
C LEU A 104 5.99 25.20 12.51
N LYS A 105 5.00 24.38 12.89
CA LYS A 105 3.60 24.81 13.00
C LYS A 105 3.41 25.91 14.05
N ARG A 106 4.08 25.79 15.20
CA ARG A 106 4.05 26.84 16.25
C ARG A 106 4.69 28.13 15.76
N ASP A 107 5.89 28.04 15.17
CA ASP A 107 6.69 29.18 14.73
C ASP A 107 5.97 30.00 13.63
N GLN A 108 5.28 29.31 12.71
CA GLN A 108 4.45 29.94 11.66
C GLN A 108 3.21 30.62 12.23
N SER A 109 2.57 30.00 13.23
CA SER A 109 1.40 30.58 13.89
C SER A 109 1.74 31.85 14.67
N SER A 110 2.94 31.94 15.25
CA SER A 110 3.43 33.15 15.93
C SER A 110 3.90 34.25 14.98
N SER A 111 4.29 33.92 13.74
CA SER A 111 4.76 34.91 12.75
C SER A 111 3.62 35.65 12.04
N GLN A 112 2.36 35.21 12.24
CA GLN A 112 1.15 35.87 11.71
C GLN A 112 0.59 36.98 12.61
N TYR A 113 1.22 37.26 13.75
CA TYR A 113 0.84 38.32 14.71
C TYR A 113 2.03 39.26 14.96
#